data_AF-A0A4Z1CUB9-F1
#
_entry.id   AF-A0A4Z1CUB9-F1
#
_cell.length_a   1.000
_cell.length_b   1.000
_cell.length_c   1.000
_cell.angle_alpha   90.00
_cell.angle_beta   90.00
_cell.angle_gamma   90.00
#
_symmetry.space_group_name_H-M   'P 1'
#
loop_
_entity.id
_entity.type
_entity.pdbx_description
1 polymer ?
#
loop_
_entity_poly.entity_id
_entity_poly.type
_entity_poly.pdbx_seq_one_letter_code
_entity_poly.pdbx_strand_id
1 'polypeptide(L)'
;MFADEVEQLARRADEAGGAERVELLARAANLAIDPLRRTELLMLTADAAGRAAHEAAGAARRGENRDAQATYEQIGAAARLSRDVVYRQHTHGEALSWSAKARGVHNGRSADRQAGEGKDGMDKSTAGERT
;
A
#
# COMPACT_ATOMS: atom_id res chain seq x y z
N MET A 1 10.83 -8.49 -39.26
CA MET A 1 10.66 -9.30 -38.03
C MET A 1 10.76 -8.42 -36.78
N PHE A 2 11.89 -7.76 -36.48
CA PHE A 2 11.99 -6.91 -35.28
C PHE A 2 11.04 -5.69 -35.26
N ALA A 3 10.77 -5.06 -36.41
CA ALA A 3 9.82 -3.95 -36.47
C ALA A 3 8.38 -4.35 -36.08
N ASP A 4 7.92 -5.53 -36.53
CA ASP A 4 6.58 -6.03 -36.18
C ASP A 4 6.46 -6.38 -34.70
N GLU A 5 7.55 -6.84 -34.08
CA GLU A 5 7.61 -7.17 -32.66
C GLU A 5 7.59 -5.90 -31.79
N VAL A 6 8.33 -4.86 -32.19
CA VAL A 6 8.30 -3.54 -31.53
C VAL A 6 6.87 -2.98 -31.52
N GLU A 7 6.17 -3.02 -32.65
CA GLU A 7 4.79 -2.52 -32.74
C GLU A 7 3.76 -3.40 -32.02
N GLN A 8 4.01 -4.71 -31.90
CA GLN A 8 3.18 -5.59 -31.07
C GLN A 8 3.37 -5.31 -29.58
N LEU A 9 4.61 -5.11 -29.13
CA LEU A 9 4.91 -4.75 -27.74
C LEU A 9 4.34 -3.38 -27.38
N ALA A 10 4.45 -2.39 -28.28
CA ALA A 10 3.86 -1.07 -28.07
C ALA A 10 2.32 -1.15 -27.94
N ARG A 11 1.63 -1.88 -28.82
CA ARG A 11 0.17 -2.07 -28.72
C ARG A 11 -0.25 -2.77 -27.43
N ARG A 12 0.47 -3.83 -27.03
CA ARG A 12 0.22 -4.49 -25.75
C ARG A 12 0.44 -3.56 -24.56
N ALA A 13 1.42 -2.66 -24.66
CA ALA A 13 1.66 -1.67 -23.62
C ALA A 13 0.53 -0.65 -23.50
N ASP A 14 -0.17 -0.32 -24.58
CA ASP A 14 -1.35 0.56 -24.54
C ASP A 14 -2.56 -0.09 -23.88
N GLU A 15 -2.63 -1.43 -23.91
CA GLU A 15 -3.65 -2.22 -23.21
C GLU A 15 -3.28 -2.51 -21.74
N ALA A 16 -2.00 -2.35 -21.37
CA ALA A 16 -1.47 -2.63 -20.04
C ALA A 16 -1.45 -1.38 -19.13
N GLY A 17 -1.49 -1.60 -17.82
CA GLY A 17 -1.40 -0.56 -16.80
C GLY A 17 -0.13 -0.66 -15.95
N GLY A 18 0.21 0.43 -15.26
CA GLY A 18 1.23 0.43 -14.20
C GLY A 18 2.60 -0.09 -14.64
N ALA A 19 3.19 -0.99 -13.84
CA ALA A 19 4.54 -1.53 -14.06
C ALA A 19 4.66 -2.40 -15.32
N GLU A 20 3.61 -3.12 -15.70
CA GLU A 20 3.62 -3.97 -16.89
C GLU A 20 3.77 -3.14 -18.17
N ARG A 21 3.08 -2.00 -18.25
CA ARG A 21 3.24 -1.04 -19.35
C ARG A 21 4.69 -0.55 -19.47
N VAL A 22 5.36 -0.28 -18.34
CA VAL A 22 6.77 0.15 -18.32
C VAL A 22 7.66 -0.93 -18.91
N GLU A 23 7.47 -2.19 -18.52
CA GLU A 23 8.30 -3.30 -18.99
C GLU A 23 8.13 -3.53 -20.50
N LEU A 24 6.89 -3.52 -21.00
CA LEU A 24 6.59 -3.73 -22.41
C LEU A 24 7.21 -2.65 -23.30
N LEU A 25 7.13 -1.37 -22.90
CA LEU A 25 7.75 -0.26 -23.62
C LEU A 25 9.28 -0.31 -23.56
N ALA A 26 9.86 -0.66 -22.41
CA ALA A 26 11.30 -0.82 -22.29
C ALA A 26 11.83 -1.96 -23.18
N ARG A 27 11.09 -3.07 -23.28
CA ARG A 27 11.41 -4.18 -24.17
C ARG A 27 11.32 -3.77 -25.64
N ALA A 28 10.26 -3.02 -26.02
CA ALA A 28 10.12 -2.47 -27.36
C ALA A 28 11.29 -1.51 -27.71
N ALA A 29 11.67 -0.63 -26.79
CA ALA A 29 12.78 0.31 -26.98
C ALA A 29 14.13 -0.40 -27.19
N ASN A 30 14.36 -1.55 -26.54
CA ASN A 30 15.58 -2.33 -26.72
C ASN A 30 15.64 -3.06 -28.06
N LEU A 31 14.49 -3.37 -28.67
CA LEU A 31 14.40 -4.00 -29.99
C LEU A 31 14.38 -2.99 -31.15
N ALA A 32 14.05 -1.72 -30.87
CA ALA A 32 13.98 -0.67 -31.87
C ALA A 32 15.38 -0.34 -32.45
N ILE A 33 15.55 -0.60 -33.75
CA ILE A 33 16.77 -0.28 -34.51
C ILE A 33 16.77 1.19 -34.94
N ASP A 34 15.60 1.74 -35.30
CA ASP A 34 15.47 3.16 -35.65
C ASP A 34 15.69 4.05 -34.41
N PRO A 35 16.71 4.94 -34.41
CA PRO A 35 17.01 5.78 -33.27
C PRO A 35 15.89 6.76 -32.90
N LEU A 36 15.10 7.21 -33.88
CA LEU A 36 13.97 8.12 -33.59
C LEU A 36 12.85 7.37 -32.87
N ARG A 37 12.42 6.23 -33.41
CA ARG A 37 11.44 5.36 -32.76
C ARG A 37 11.89 4.89 -31.38
N ARG A 38 13.17 4.54 -31.23
CA ARG A 38 13.74 4.16 -29.92
C ARG A 38 13.62 5.29 -28.90
N THR A 39 13.94 6.52 -29.30
CA THR A 39 13.86 7.69 -28.41
C THR A 39 12.42 7.94 -27.98
N GLU A 40 11.47 7.85 -28.89
CA GLU A 40 10.04 7.96 -28.60
C GLU A 40 9.58 6.91 -27.56
N LEU A 41 9.94 5.63 -27.77
CA LEU A 41 9.60 4.56 -26.84
C LEU A 41 10.22 4.76 -25.45
N LEU A 42 11.43 5.32 -25.36
CA LEU A 42 12.06 5.67 -24.09
C LEU A 42 11.32 6.81 -23.38
N MET A 43 10.86 7.82 -24.11
CA MET A 43 10.04 8.90 -23.53
C MET A 43 8.71 8.35 -22.99
N LEU A 44 8.05 7.46 -23.75
CA LEU A 44 6.83 6.79 -23.30
C LEU A 44 7.07 5.91 -22.08
N THR A 45 8.22 5.22 -22.01
CA THR A 45 8.63 4.41 -20.85
C THR A 45 8.80 5.29 -19.60
N ALA A 46 9.44 6.45 -19.74
CA ALA A 46 9.65 7.38 -18.64
C ALA A 46 8.33 7.96 -18.10
N ASP A 47 7.40 8.35 -18.99
CA ASP A 47 6.06 8.80 -18.58
C ASP A 47 5.28 7.67 -17.86
N ALA A 48 5.30 6.46 -18.41
CA ALA A 48 4.69 5.28 -17.79
C ALA A 48 5.25 5.03 -16.38
N ALA A 49 6.57 5.09 -16.23
CA ALA A 49 7.25 4.87 -14.96
C ALA A 49 6.90 5.94 -13.94
N GLY A 50 6.79 7.20 -14.37
CA GLY A 50 6.34 8.31 -13.52
C GLY A 50 4.94 8.09 -12.96
N ARG A 51 3.98 7.67 -13.82
CA ARG A 51 2.60 7.37 -13.39
C ARG A 51 2.56 6.16 -12.46
N ALA A 52 3.23 5.07 -12.83
CA ALA A 52 3.27 3.86 -12.01
C ALA A 52 3.90 4.13 -10.63
N ALA A 53 4.97 4.92 -10.57
CA ALA A 53 5.59 5.33 -9.32
C ALA A 53 4.64 6.21 -8.47
N HIS A 54 3.90 7.12 -9.10
CA HIS A 54 2.91 7.94 -8.42
C HIS A 54 1.79 7.10 -7.81
N GLU A 55 1.26 6.14 -8.57
CA GLU A 55 0.22 5.21 -8.12
C GLU A 55 0.72 4.33 -6.97
N ALA A 56 1.91 3.76 -7.09
CA ALA A 56 2.53 2.95 -6.05
C ALA A 56 2.78 3.77 -4.76
N ALA A 57 3.26 5.01 -4.89
CA ALA A 57 3.42 5.92 -3.76
C ALA A 57 2.07 6.31 -3.13
N GLY A 58 1.03 6.48 -3.95
CA GLY A 58 -0.35 6.70 -3.50
C GLY A 58 -0.89 5.51 -2.70
N ALA A 59 -0.74 4.30 -3.22
CA ALA A 59 -1.14 3.06 -2.56
C ALA A 59 -0.36 2.84 -1.25
N ALA A 60 0.95 3.08 -1.25
CA ALA A 60 1.77 3.02 -0.03
C ALA A 60 1.32 4.04 1.03
N ARG A 61 0.96 5.27 0.63
CA ARG A 61 0.41 6.28 1.54
C ARG A 61 -0.95 5.89 2.12
N ARG A 62 -1.79 5.20 1.34
CA ARG A 62 -3.08 4.67 1.78
C ARG A 62 -2.95 3.37 2.60
N GLY A 63 -1.78 2.74 2.56
CA GLY A 63 -1.51 1.49 3.27
C GLY A 63 -2.04 0.25 2.58
N GLU A 64 -2.38 0.33 1.28
CA GLU A 64 -3.02 -0.74 0.50
C GLU A 64 -2.06 -1.92 0.21
N ASN A 65 -0.74 -1.67 0.25
CA ASN A 65 0.30 -2.70 0.09
C ASN A 65 1.04 -2.99 1.40
N ARG A 66 0.43 -2.70 2.56
CA ARG A 66 0.93 -3.27 3.81
C ARG A 66 0.53 -4.73 3.82
N ASP A 67 1.43 -5.61 3.39
CA ASP A 67 1.41 -6.98 3.87
C ASP A 67 1.29 -6.95 5.40
N ALA A 68 0.55 -7.93 5.93
CA ALA A 68 0.16 -8.03 7.34
C ALA A 68 1.20 -7.41 8.29
N GLN A 69 0.77 -6.51 9.16
CA GLN A 69 1.65 -5.79 10.09
C GLN A 69 2.71 -6.74 10.67
N ALA A 70 3.98 -6.39 10.48
CA ALA A 70 5.08 -7.22 10.96
C ALA A 70 4.93 -7.45 12.47
N THR A 71 4.94 -8.72 12.88
CA THR A 71 4.80 -9.08 14.30
C THR A 71 6.07 -8.67 15.07
N TYR A 72 5.94 -8.44 16.38
CA TYR A 72 7.10 -8.13 17.24
C TYR A 72 8.20 -9.21 17.16
N GLU A 73 7.81 -10.43 16.84
CA GLU A 73 8.73 -11.55 16.65
C GLU A 73 9.52 -11.45 15.34
N GLN A 74 8.87 -11.05 14.24
CA GLN A 74 9.54 -10.79 12.95
C GLN A 74 10.50 -9.61 13.04
N ILE A 75 10.10 -8.55 13.74
CA ILE A 75 10.95 -7.37 13.99
C ILE A 75 12.15 -7.76 14.88
N GLY A 76 11.92 -8.56 15.92
CA GLY A 76 12.99 -9.08 16.78
C GLY A 76 13.99 -9.95 16.04
N ALA A 77 13.49 -10.87 15.20
CA ALA A 77 14.33 -11.73 14.38
C ALA A 77 15.23 -10.93 13.43
N ALA A 78 14.69 -9.90 12.75
CA ALA A 78 15.45 -9.05 11.84
C ALA A 78 16.52 -8.20 12.58
N ALA A 79 16.20 -7.71 13.77
CA ALA A 79 17.11 -6.88 14.58
C ALA A 79 18.05 -7.69 15.49
N ARG A 80 17.95 -9.02 15.51
CA ARG A 80 18.62 -9.91 16.49
C ARG A 80 18.30 -9.54 17.95
N LEU A 81 17.06 -9.12 18.20
CA LEU A 81 16.55 -8.76 19.51
C LEU A 81 15.45 -9.75 19.94
N SER A 82 15.29 -9.95 21.24
CA SER A 82 14.16 -10.72 21.74
C SER A 82 12.85 -9.96 21.56
N ARG A 83 11.75 -10.71 21.38
CA ARG A 83 10.39 -10.15 21.26
C ARG A 83 10.06 -9.16 22.39
N ASP A 84 10.46 -9.46 23.62
CA ASP A 84 10.16 -8.63 24.79
C ASP A 84 10.92 -7.30 24.76
N VAL A 85 12.15 -7.29 24.25
CA VAL A 85 12.93 -6.07 24.06
C VAL A 85 12.28 -5.19 22.99
N VAL A 86 11.85 -5.78 21.88
CA VAL A 86 11.12 -5.06 20.82
C VAL A 86 9.80 -4.51 21.33
N TYR A 87 9.02 -5.30 22.06
CA TYR A 87 7.75 -4.87 22.65
C TYR A 87 7.94 -3.69 23.62
N ARG A 88 8.95 -3.75 24.49
CA ARG A 88 9.25 -2.69 25.46
C ARG A 88 9.72 -1.42 24.77
N GLN A 89 10.57 -1.54 23.75
CA GLN A 89 11.02 -0.39 22.95
C GLN A 89 9.87 0.26 22.18
N HIS A 90 8.95 -0.55 21.67
CA HIS A 90 7.80 -0.07 20.93
C HIS A 90 6.73 0.60 21.82
N THR A 91 6.47 0.03 23.00
CA THR A 91 5.39 0.46 23.91
C THR A 91 5.85 1.51 24.92
N HIS A 92 7.14 1.53 25.28
CA HIS A 92 7.69 2.33 26.37
C HIS A 92 9.08 2.94 26.07
N GLY A 93 9.65 2.71 24.89
CA GLY A 93 10.98 3.18 24.51
C GLY A 93 10.98 4.30 23.46
N GLU A 94 12.12 4.52 22.83
CA GLU A 94 12.34 5.61 21.86
C GLU A 94 11.37 5.59 20.67
N ALA A 95 10.72 4.46 20.37
CA ALA A 95 9.69 4.42 19.33
C ALA A 95 8.52 5.37 19.62
N LEU A 96 8.22 5.67 20.90
CA LEU A 96 7.21 6.67 21.28
C LEU A 96 7.61 8.11 20.90
N SER A 97 8.92 8.39 20.74
CA SER A 97 9.40 9.70 20.28
C SER A 97 9.05 9.97 18.82
N TRP A 98 8.76 8.90 18.06
CA TRP A 98 8.33 9.00 16.67
C TRP A 98 6.81 9.08 16.58
N SER A 99 6.31 9.90 15.65
CA SER A 99 4.86 10.04 15.42
C SER A 99 4.20 8.69 15.12
N ALA A 100 2.95 8.49 15.53
CA ALA A 100 2.21 7.23 15.30
C ALA A 100 2.16 6.82 13.81
N LYS A 101 2.21 7.81 12.91
CA LYS A 101 2.27 7.62 11.45
C LYS A 101 3.63 7.07 10.98
N ALA A 102 4.73 7.49 11.60
CA ALA A 102 6.08 7.03 11.29
C ALA A 102 6.40 5.66 11.88
N ARG A 103 5.72 5.28 12.97
CA ARG A 103 5.87 3.97 13.62
C ARG A 103 5.31 2.80 12.82
N GLY A 104 4.37 3.03 11.90
CA GLY A 104 3.74 1.95 11.11
C GLY A 104 2.87 0.96 11.91
N VAL A 105 2.85 1.06 13.24
CA VAL A 105 2.05 0.22 14.14
C VAL A 105 0.94 1.08 14.71
N HIS A 106 -0.27 0.91 14.18
CA HIS A 106 -1.47 1.38 14.88
C HIS A 106 -1.70 0.43 16.05
N ASN A 107 -2.01 0.96 17.24
CA ASN A 107 -2.60 0.16 18.33
C ASN A 107 -3.94 -0.37 17.82
N GLY A 108 -3.92 -1.50 17.14
CA GLY A 108 -5.09 -2.24 16.76
C GLY A 108 -5.81 -2.69 18.03
N ARG A 109 -6.72 -1.86 18.53
CA ARG A 109 -8.00 -2.44 18.90
C ARG A 109 -8.57 -2.95 17.59
N SER A 110 -8.53 -4.26 17.38
CA SER A 110 -9.32 -4.91 16.36
C SER A 110 -10.71 -4.28 16.38
N ALA A 111 -11.14 -3.74 15.24
CA ALA A 111 -12.44 -3.11 15.07
C ALA A 111 -13.58 -4.16 15.05
N ASP A 112 -13.55 -5.11 16.00
CA ASP A 112 -14.51 -6.21 16.12
C ASP A 112 -15.33 -6.16 17.42
N ARG A 113 -15.30 -5.03 18.14
CA ARG A 113 -16.27 -4.74 19.22
C ARG A 113 -16.82 -3.33 19.09
N GLN A 114 -17.62 -3.12 18.06
CA GLN A 114 -18.61 -2.05 18.02
C GLN A 114 -19.86 -2.44 17.20
N ALA A 115 -20.21 -3.74 17.23
CA ALA A 115 -21.52 -4.25 16.85
C ALA A 115 -22.07 -5.04 18.04
N GLY A 116 -22.71 -4.34 18.97
CA GLY A 116 -23.34 -4.95 20.14
C GLY A 116 -22.94 -4.28 21.44
N GLU A 117 -23.46 -3.07 21.67
CA GLU A 117 -23.87 -2.56 22.99
C GLU A 117 -24.35 -1.12 22.82
N GLY A 118 -25.66 -0.97 22.67
CA GLY A 118 -26.31 0.30 22.34
C GLY A 118 -27.81 0.30 22.59
N LYS A 119 -28.21 -0.17 23.79
CA LYS A 119 -29.45 0.19 24.52
C LYS A 119 -30.77 -0.12 23.79
N ASP A 120 -31.30 -1.32 24.00
CA ASP A 120 -32.35 -1.53 25.00
C ASP A 120 -32.36 -0.51 26.15
N GLY A 121 -33.42 0.31 26.16
CA GLY A 121 -33.58 1.36 27.15
C GLY A 121 -34.83 2.21 26.94
N MET A 122 -35.92 1.70 27.49
CA MET A 122 -36.95 2.45 28.22
C MET A 122 -38.16 2.98 27.44
N ASP A 123 -39.16 2.10 27.31
CA ASP A 123 -40.57 2.48 27.45
C ASP A 123 -40.75 3.25 28.78
N LYS A 124 -41.21 4.49 28.69
CA LYS A 124 -41.79 5.20 29.83
C LYS A 124 -43.31 5.15 29.71
N SER A 125 -43.91 4.20 30.41
CA SER A 125 -45.32 4.26 30.74
C SER A 125 -45.54 3.72 32.15
N THR A 126 -46.42 4.41 32.89
CA THR A 126 -46.93 4.14 34.26
C THR A 126 -45.96 4.47 35.41
N ALA A 127 -46.36 5.03 36.54
CA ALA A 127 -47.59 5.66 37.00
C ALA A 127 -47.22 6.49 38.25
N GLY A 128 -47.80 7.67 38.41
CA GLY A 128 -47.73 8.46 39.65
C GLY A 128 -49.10 8.45 40.31
N GLU A 129 -49.15 7.86 41.50
CA GLU A 129 -50.31 7.76 42.39
C GLU A 129 -50.84 9.09 42.93
N ARG A 130 -52.16 9.11 43.16
CA ARG A 130 -52.90 9.62 44.33
C ARG A 130 -52.47 10.95 44.96
N THR A 131 -53.36 11.93 44.85
CA THR A 131 -54.15 12.50 45.97
C THR A 131 -55.46 13.06 45.44
#